data_AF-S7Q6V3-F1
#
_entry.id   AF-S7Q6V3-F1
#
_cell.length_a   1.000
_cell.length_b   1.000
_cell.length_c   1.000
_cell.angle_alpha   90.00
_cell.angle_beta   90.00
_cell.angle_gamma   90.00
#
_symmetry.space_group_name_H-M   'P 1'
#
loop_
_entity.id
_entity.type
_entity.pdbx_description
1 polymer ?
#
loop_
_entity_poly.entity_id
_entity_poly.type
_entity_poly.pdbx_seq_one_letter_code
_entity_poly.pdbx_strand_id
1 'polypeptide(L)'
;MSSHTVGSSPGKHSLTGSRQHSAAVPDAKTKRKNHVYDMSGKFAGPMPADTFLKTFLPLPRSTLKTRKAATRECSEKILPPEYKWVNTATTMDEKEGGKRRSQLVDMGLYHSDHVPYSEQNGSPPKPRWDRVMLCAEFKSHANTNTMDPFEDDPTKWSEAVSQPRQDMRGQIVGYAAQMLAQQHRTHVFTLIVLGAWARFIRWDHSGAVFLERIRYAQCSQQISEFLWRFVKSSRQQQGYDETIKEIVKDSTEYNLLLAARDANEEQ
;
A
#
# COMPACT_ATOMS: atom_id res chain seq x y z
N MET A 1 6.05 64.89 29.17
CA MET A 1 7.45 64.43 29.23
C MET A 1 7.41 62.91 29.34
N SER A 2 7.12 62.19 28.26
CA SER A 2 8.09 61.55 27.35
C SER A 2 9.24 60.83 28.05
N SER A 3 9.14 59.51 28.14
CA SER A 3 10.28 58.60 28.11
C SER A 3 10.02 57.52 27.05
N HIS A 4 10.75 57.61 25.94
CA HIS A 4 10.86 56.57 24.93
C HIS A 4 11.82 55.47 25.42
N THR A 5 11.42 54.21 25.27
CA THR A 5 12.36 53.06 25.25
C THR A 5 12.36 52.45 23.86
N VAL A 6 13.57 52.24 23.35
CA VAL A 6 13.92 51.77 22.01
C VAL A 6 13.82 50.25 21.92
N GLY A 7 13.24 49.78 20.81
CA GLY A 7 13.69 48.63 20.00
C GLY A 7 13.74 47.24 20.64
N SER A 8 12.77 46.40 20.29
CA SER A 8 12.91 44.94 20.25
C SER A 8 12.47 44.45 18.87
N SER A 9 13.38 43.79 18.16
CA SER A 9 13.24 43.30 16.79
C SER A 9 11.95 42.48 16.55
N PRO A 10 11.36 42.54 15.33
CA PRO A 10 10.33 41.60 14.93
C PRO A 10 10.92 40.18 14.92
N GLY A 11 10.32 39.28 15.70
CA GLY A 11 10.69 37.87 15.70
C GLY A 11 10.58 37.30 14.28
N LYS A 12 11.67 36.71 13.80
CA LYS A 12 11.73 36.00 12.52
C LYS A 12 10.62 34.92 12.51
N HIS A 13 9.63 35.07 11.63
CA HIS A 13 8.81 33.94 11.21
C HIS A 13 9.64 33.09 10.24
N SER A 14 10.10 31.92 10.72
CA SER A 14 10.56 30.85 9.83
C SER A 14 9.34 30.16 9.24
N LEU A 15 9.22 30.22 7.91
CA LEU A 15 8.33 29.40 7.11
C LEU A 15 9.16 28.27 6.50
N THR A 16 9.40 27.23 7.31
CA THR A 16 10.03 26.00 6.81
C THR A 16 9.30 24.78 7.37
N GLY A 17 8.60 24.07 6.49
CA GLY A 17 8.26 22.66 6.67
C GLY A 17 7.04 22.37 7.55
N SER A 18 5.95 21.93 6.90
CA SER A 18 4.75 21.33 7.48
C SER A 18 5.02 20.03 8.25
N ARG A 19 5.74 20.11 9.38
CA ARG A 19 5.80 19.05 10.39
C ARG A 19 5.35 19.55 11.76
N GLN A 20 4.19 19.01 12.14
CA GLN A 20 3.81 18.61 13.50
C GLN A 20 3.24 19.67 14.45
N HIS A 21 1.98 20.06 14.22
CA HIS A 21 1.05 20.33 15.33
C HIS A 21 0.33 19.03 15.73
N SER A 22 1.05 18.12 16.38
CA SER A 22 0.45 17.08 17.24
C SER A 22 1.54 16.51 18.13
N ALA A 23 1.39 16.72 19.44
CA ALA A 23 2.41 16.45 20.47
C ALA A 23 2.70 14.95 20.73
N ALA A 24 2.10 14.03 19.97
CA ALA A 24 2.48 12.62 19.98
C ALA A 24 2.21 11.98 18.62
N VAL A 25 3.20 11.27 18.05
CA VAL A 25 2.94 10.36 16.93
C VAL A 25 2.15 9.17 17.48
N PRO A 26 0.89 8.95 17.05
CA PRO A 26 0.08 7.86 17.55
C PRO A 26 0.74 6.50 17.25
N ASP A 27 0.56 5.54 18.15
CA ASP A 27 0.98 4.16 17.91
C ASP A 27 0.17 3.52 16.77
N ALA A 28 0.59 2.34 16.30
CA ALA A 28 -0.10 1.67 15.20
C ALA A 28 -1.56 1.31 15.52
N LYS A 29 -1.88 0.99 16.79
CA LYS A 29 -3.25 0.63 17.17
C LYS A 29 -4.17 1.84 17.06
N THR A 30 -3.71 2.98 17.54
CA THR A 30 -4.41 4.27 17.47
C THR A 30 -4.57 4.72 16.01
N LYS A 31 -3.50 4.61 15.20
CA LYS A 31 -3.59 4.89 13.76
C LYS A 31 -4.64 4.03 13.06
N ARG A 32 -4.67 2.73 13.35
CA ARG A 32 -5.66 1.80 12.75
C ARG A 32 -7.09 2.21 13.12
N LYS A 33 -7.34 2.60 14.38
CA LYS A 33 -8.67 3.10 14.79
C LYS A 33 -9.07 4.35 14.02
N ASN A 34 -8.16 5.32 13.88
CA ASN A 34 -8.42 6.52 13.09
C ASN A 34 -8.71 6.17 11.63
N HIS A 35 -7.91 5.28 11.03
CA HIS A 35 -8.15 4.79 9.67
C HIS A 35 -9.52 4.13 9.48
N VAL A 36 -9.99 3.33 10.46
CA VAL A 36 -11.34 2.74 10.41
C VAL A 36 -12.41 3.83 10.43
N TYR A 37 -12.26 4.82 11.31
CA TYR A 37 -13.20 5.93 11.40
C TYR A 37 -13.23 6.76 10.11
N ASP A 38 -12.05 7.19 9.63
CA ASP A 38 -11.90 8.07 8.47
C ASP A 38 -12.37 7.41 7.16
N MET A 39 -12.30 6.08 7.08
CA MET A 39 -12.70 5.30 5.89
C MET A 39 -14.06 4.64 6.01
N SER A 40 -14.75 4.77 7.16
CA SER A 40 -16.09 4.22 7.33
C SER A 40 -17.04 4.77 6.27
N GLY A 41 -17.77 3.89 5.59
CA GLY A 41 -18.68 4.23 4.50
C GLY A 41 -18.02 4.49 3.15
N LYS A 42 -16.69 4.29 3.02
CA LYS A 42 -15.93 4.55 1.78
C LYS A 42 -15.48 3.29 1.05
N PHE A 43 -16.18 2.17 1.28
CA PHE A 43 -15.89 0.87 0.68
C PHE A 43 -17.05 0.43 -0.22
N ALA A 44 -16.73 0.11 -1.48
CA ALA A 44 -17.68 -0.43 -2.43
C ALA A 44 -17.36 -1.90 -2.77
N GLY A 45 -18.36 -2.77 -2.69
CA GLY A 45 -18.21 -4.20 -2.99
C GLY A 45 -19.22 -5.06 -2.22
N PRO A 46 -19.10 -6.40 -2.35
CA PRO A 46 -18.10 -7.08 -3.16
C PRO A 46 -18.36 -6.92 -4.67
N MET A 47 -17.29 -6.66 -5.43
CA MET A 47 -17.35 -6.70 -6.90
C MET A 47 -17.04 -8.12 -7.39
N PRO A 48 -17.83 -8.70 -8.32
CA PRO A 48 -17.51 -9.99 -8.91
C PRO A 48 -16.13 -10.02 -9.56
N ALA A 49 -15.41 -11.13 -9.44
CA ALA A 49 -14.00 -11.22 -9.83
C ALA A 49 -13.75 -10.82 -11.31
N ASP A 50 -14.58 -11.33 -12.22
CA ASP A 50 -14.48 -11.01 -13.65
C ASP A 50 -14.74 -9.54 -13.95
N THR A 51 -15.70 -8.93 -13.24
CA THR A 51 -16.03 -7.51 -13.38
C THR A 51 -14.88 -6.65 -12.85
N PHE A 52 -14.28 -7.03 -11.71
CA PHE A 52 -13.12 -6.35 -11.15
C PHE A 52 -11.95 -6.36 -12.13
N LEU A 53 -11.60 -7.53 -12.65
CA LEU A 53 -10.50 -7.69 -13.59
C LEU A 53 -10.74 -6.94 -14.90
N LYS A 54 -11.96 -7.00 -15.47
CA LYS A 54 -12.28 -6.27 -16.72
C LYS A 54 -12.25 -4.76 -16.53
N THR A 55 -12.71 -4.28 -15.38
CA THR A 55 -12.79 -2.84 -15.09
C THR A 55 -11.41 -2.24 -14.82
N PHE A 56 -10.62 -2.89 -13.97
CA PHE A 56 -9.37 -2.30 -13.46
C PHE A 56 -8.10 -2.82 -14.13
N LEU A 57 -8.13 -4.04 -14.66
CA LEU A 57 -6.99 -4.68 -15.33
C LEU A 57 -7.41 -5.33 -16.66
N PRO A 58 -7.95 -4.52 -17.61
CA PRO A 58 -8.45 -5.04 -18.88
C PRO A 58 -7.32 -5.66 -19.70
N LEU A 59 -7.60 -6.79 -20.34
CA LEU A 59 -6.66 -7.40 -21.28
C LEU A 59 -6.64 -6.60 -22.59
N PRO A 60 -5.45 -6.22 -23.10
CA PRO A 60 -5.33 -5.76 -24.46
C PRO A 60 -5.88 -6.82 -25.42
N ARG A 61 -6.59 -6.39 -26.48
CA ARG A 61 -7.19 -7.30 -27.46
C ARG A 61 -6.15 -8.22 -28.14
N SER A 62 -4.90 -7.77 -28.25
CA SER A 62 -3.77 -8.54 -28.78
C SER A 62 -3.43 -9.77 -27.92
N THR A 63 -3.52 -9.66 -26.59
CA THR A 63 -3.10 -10.70 -25.64
C THR A 63 -4.15 -11.81 -25.45
N LEU A 64 -5.40 -11.57 -25.86
CA LEU A 64 -6.45 -12.59 -25.85
C LEU A 64 -6.16 -13.78 -26.77
N LYS A 65 -5.35 -13.60 -27.83
CA LYS A 65 -4.94 -14.67 -28.74
C LYS A 65 -3.98 -15.67 -28.08
N THR A 66 -3.10 -15.20 -27.19
CA THR A 66 -2.11 -16.02 -26.45
C THR A 66 -2.74 -16.77 -25.26
N ARG A 67 -3.91 -16.30 -24.77
CA ARG A 67 -4.59 -16.82 -23.58
C ARG A 67 -5.02 -18.29 -23.68
N LYS A 68 -5.30 -18.81 -24.89
CA LYS A 68 -5.68 -20.22 -25.07
C LYS A 68 -4.56 -21.21 -24.73
N ALA A 69 -3.30 -20.77 -24.71
CA ALA A 69 -2.15 -21.62 -24.40
C ALA A 69 -1.79 -21.61 -22.90
N ALA A 70 -1.88 -20.46 -22.23
CA ALA A 70 -1.39 -20.27 -20.85
C ALA A 70 -2.32 -20.82 -19.75
N THR A 71 -3.61 -21.04 -20.01
CA THR A 71 -4.56 -21.54 -19.00
C THR A 71 -4.37 -23.01 -18.63
N ARG A 72 -3.51 -23.76 -19.33
CA ARG A 72 -3.21 -25.17 -19.01
C ARG A 72 -2.07 -25.35 -18.01
N GLU A 73 -1.23 -24.35 -17.81
CA GLU A 73 -0.02 -24.47 -17.00
C GLU A 73 -0.20 -23.69 -15.70
N CYS A 74 -0.97 -24.28 -14.79
CA CYS A 74 -1.05 -23.86 -13.41
C CYS A 74 0.22 -24.32 -12.67
N SER A 75 1.41 -23.91 -13.13
CA SER A 75 2.68 -24.33 -12.52
C SER A 75 3.81 -23.35 -12.83
N GLU A 76 4.44 -22.87 -11.76
CA GLU A 76 5.85 -22.49 -11.63
C GLU A 76 6.32 -21.06 -11.95
N LYS A 77 5.77 -20.30 -12.91
CA LYS A 77 6.23 -18.89 -13.12
C LYS A 77 5.11 -17.89 -13.43
N ILE A 78 4.21 -17.69 -12.48
CA ILE A 78 3.13 -16.67 -12.55
C ILE A 78 3.71 -15.26 -12.77
N LEU A 79 4.86 -14.99 -12.14
CA LEU A 79 5.55 -13.71 -12.25
C LEU A 79 6.77 -13.83 -13.17
N PRO A 80 6.95 -12.88 -14.10
CA PRO A 80 8.22 -12.72 -14.80
C PRO A 80 9.40 -12.53 -13.84
N PRO A 81 10.64 -12.94 -14.20
CA PRO A 81 11.81 -12.89 -13.32
C PRO A 81 12.13 -11.50 -12.75
N GLU A 82 11.73 -10.44 -13.45
CA GLU A 82 11.92 -9.06 -13.02
C GLU A 82 11.05 -8.66 -11.82
N TYR A 83 10.04 -9.46 -11.44
CA TYR A 83 9.19 -9.19 -10.27
C TYR A 83 9.44 -10.17 -9.13
N LYS A 84 9.56 -9.65 -7.91
CA LYS A 84 9.89 -10.45 -6.72
C LYS A 84 8.95 -10.14 -5.56
N TRP A 85 8.39 -11.19 -4.99
CA TRP A 85 7.77 -11.13 -3.67
C TRP A 85 8.85 -11.16 -2.60
N VAL A 86 8.72 -10.29 -1.61
CA VAL A 86 9.66 -10.15 -0.51
C VAL A 86 8.88 -10.21 0.79
N ASN A 87 9.28 -11.12 1.70
CA ASN A 87 8.75 -11.15 3.05
C ASN A 87 9.31 -9.94 3.81
N THR A 88 8.42 -9.10 4.32
CA THR A 88 8.74 -7.90 5.09
C THR A 88 8.11 -7.92 6.49
N ALA A 89 7.52 -9.05 6.89
CA ALA A 89 7.02 -9.25 8.23
C ALA A 89 8.19 -9.27 9.21
N THR A 90 8.42 -8.22 10.00
CA THR A 90 9.37 -8.36 11.11
C THR A 90 8.68 -9.08 12.26
N THR A 91 9.08 -10.32 12.54
CA THR A 91 8.95 -10.87 13.89
C THR A 91 9.97 -10.15 14.76
N MET A 92 9.56 -9.05 15.41
CA MET A 92 10.34 -8.59 16.56
C MET A 92 9.97 -9.49 17.74
N ASP A 93 10.97 -10.11 18.36
CA ASP A 93 10.78 -10.88 19.58
C ASP A 93 10.11 -10.01 20.64
N GLU A 94 9.06 -10.54 21.28
CA GLU A 94 8.23 -9.86 22.29
C GLU A 94 9.04 -9.28 23.47
N LYS A 95 10.33 -9.60 23.59
CA LYS A 95 11.22 -9.18 24.66
C LYS A 95 11.91 -7.83 24.43
N GLU A 96 11.89 -7.24 23.23
CA GLU A 96 12.38 -5.85 23.07
C GLU A 96 11.29 -4.83 23.42
N GLY A 97 11.23 -4.50 24.71
CA GLY A 97 10.29 -3.57 25.29
C GLY A 97 10.22 -2.20 24.58
N GLY A 98 8.99 -1.74 24.37
CA GLY A 98 8.67 -0.32 24.19
C GLY A 98 8.72 0.26 22.77
N LYS A 99 9.23 -0.46 21.76
CA LYS A 99 9.23 0.07 20.39
C LYS A 99 7.83 -0.02 19.77
N ARG A 100 7.32 1.13 19.30
CA ARG A 100 6.03 1.26 18.59
C ARG A 100 5.95 0.22 17.48
N ARG A 101 4.94 -0.68 17.52
CA ARG A 101 4.64 -1.59 16.40
C ARG A 101 4.56 -0.78 15.12
N SER A 102 5.46 -1.00 14.16
CA SER A 102 5.35 -0.45 12.82
C SER A 102 4.21 -1.16 12.08
N GLN A 103 3.45 -0.43 11.27
CA GLN A 103 2.56 -1.06 10.29
C GLN A 103 3.47 -1.71 9.25
N LEU A 104 3.61 -3.03 9.30
CA LEU A 104 4.43 -3.78 8.35
C LEU A 104 3.52 -4.76 7.63
N VAL A 105 3.59 -4.71 6.30
CA VAL A 105 2.96 -5.69 5.44
C VAL A 105 3.73 -7.01 5.53
N ASP A 106 3.02 -8.13 5.49
CA ASP A 106 3.66 -9.44 5.51
C ASP A 106 4.53 -9.67 4.27
N MET A 107 4.02 -9.34 3.08
CA MET A 107 4.78 -9.43 1.83
C MET A 107 4.55 -8.22 0.92
N GLY A 108 5.62 -7.76 0.27
CA GLY A 108 5.56 -6.77 -0.80
C GLY A 108 6.03 -7.33 -2.13
N LEU A 109 5.34 -6.98 -3.22
CA LEU A 109 5.79 -7.22 -4.59
C LEU A 109 6.63 -6.03 -5.07
N TYR A 110 7.80 -6.30 -5.64
CA TYR A 110 8.72 -5.29 -6.13
C TYR A 110 9.23 -5.64 -7.53
N HIS A 111 9.64 -4.61 -8.29
CA HIS A 111 10.60 -4.81 -9.36
C HIS A 111 11.97 -5.21 -8.77
N SER A 112 12.72 -6.05 -9.46
CA SER A 112 13.98 -6.62 -8.97
C SER A 112 15.02 -5.55 -8.61
N ASP A 113 15.02 -4.43 -9.32
CA ASP A 113 15.91 -3.29 -9.07
C ASP A 113 15.56 -2.50 -7.79
N HIS A 114 14.42 -2.81 -7.17
CA HIS A 114 13.86 -2.05 -6.06
C HIS A 114 13.53 -2.90 -4.83
N VAL A 115 13.93 -4.17 -4.84
CA VAL A 115 13.79 -5.06 -3.69
C VAL A 115 14.51 -4.44 -2.48
N PRO A 116 13.88 -4.39 -1.29
CA PRO A 116 14.54 -3.92 -0.09
C PRO A 116 15.58 -4.94 0.39
N TYR A 117 16.69 -4.46 0.94
CA TYR A 117 17.72 -5.29 1.55
C TYR A 117 17.58 -5.29 3.07
N SER A 118 18.02 -6.37 3.71
CA SER A 118 18.06 -6.42 5.17
C SER A 118 19.38 -5.85 5.68
N GLU A 119 19.32 -5.01 6.70
CA GLU A 119 20.50 -4.45 7.38
C GLU A 119 21.11 -5.46 8.38
N GLN A 120 20.35 -6.46 8.81
CA GLN A 120 20.79 -7.46 9.79
C GLN A 120 20.65 -8.88 9.22
N ASN A 121 21.68 -9.69 9.42
CA ASN A 121 21.73 -11.02 8.84
C ASN A 121 20.58 -11.89 9.39
N GLY A 122 19.72 -12.40 8.51
CA GLY A 122 18.59 -13.26 8.87
C GLY A 122 17.29 -12.55 9.28
N SER A 123 17.25 -11.21 9.40
CA SER A 123 15.99 -10.51 9.66
C SER A 123 15.28 -10.08 8.37
N PRO A 124 13.94 -10.04 8.34
CA PRO A 124 13.19 -9.53 7.19
C PRO A 124 13.47 -8.04 6.96
N PRO A 125 13.66 -7.60 5.70
CA PRO A 125 13.87 -6.19 5.38
C PRO A 125 12.63 -5.36 5.69
N LYS A 126 12.83 -4.07 5.99
CA LYS A 126 11.70 -3.12 6.09
C LYS A 126 11.07 -2.91 4.71
N PRO A 127 9.74 -2.78 4.61
CA PRO A 127 9.09 -2.46 3.35
C PRO A 127 9.60 -1.14 2.77
N ARG A 128 9.93 -1.13 1.48
CA ARG A 128 10.20 0.09 0.71
C ARG A 128 8.89 0.64 0.18
N TRP A 129 8.19 1.42 1.01
CA TRP A 129 6.88 2.01 0.69
C TRP A 129 6.91 2.90 -0.56
N ASP A 130 8.06 3.50 -0.87
CA ASP A 130 8.30 4.29 -2.08
C ASP A 130 8.34 3.45 -3.37
N ARG A 131 8.45 2.12 -3.28
CA ARG A 131 8.70 1.25 -4.44
C ARG A 131 7.90 -0.05 -4.47
N VAL A 132 7.20 -0.38 -3.39
CA VAL A 132 6.31 -1.54 -3.34
C VAL A 132 5.16 -1.36 -4.34
N MET A 133 4.91 -2.37 -5.16
CA MET A 133 3.90 -2.34 -6.22
C MET A 133 2.54 -2.87 -5.73
N LEU A 134 2.58 -3.93 -4.92
CA LEU A 134 1.41 -4.62 -4.37
C LEU A 134 1.76 -5.16 -2.98
N CYS A 135 0.95 -4.81 -1.99
CA CYS A 135 1.06 -5.34 -0.62
C CYS A 135 0.18 -6.58 -0.46
N ALA A 136 0.69 -7.63 0.20
CA ALA A 136 -0.06 -8.83 0.54
C ALA A 136 -0.01 -9.11 2.05
N GLU A 137 -1.19 -9.25 2.66
CA GLU A 137 -1.35 -9.58 4.08
C GLU A 137 -1.94 -10.99 4.21
N PHE A 138 -1.40 -11.80 5.14
CA PHE A 138 -1.76 -13.19 5.32
C PHE A 138 -2.44 -13.43 6.67
N LYS A 139 -3.48 -14.26 6.65
CA LYS A 139 -4.14 -14.81 7.83
C LYS A 139 -4.29 -16.32 7.68
N SER A 140 -4.15 -17.02 8.80
CA SER A 140 -4.31 -18.47 8.86
C SER A 140 -5.73 -18.90 8.48
N HIS A 141 -5.89 -20.18 8.14
CA HIS A 141 -7.19 -20.79 7.89
C HIS A 141 -8.15 -20.66 9.08
N ALA A 142 -7.66 -20.80 10.31
CA ALA A 142 -8.46 -20.61 11.52
C ALA A 142 -9.03 -19.19 11.64
N ASN A 143 -8.38 -18.21 10.99
CA ASN A 143 -8.75 -16.80 11.07
C ASN A 143 -9.52 -16.28 9.85
N THR A 144 -9.86 -17.15 8.90
CA THR A 144 -10.48 -16.76 7.62
C THR A 144 -11.71 -15.88 7.80
N ASN A 145 -12.68 -16.28 8.63
CA ASN A 145 -13.93 -15.53 8.82
C ASN A 145 -13.85 -14.51 9.96
N THR A 146 -12.96 -14.73 10.94
CA THR A 146 -12.83 -13.86 12.11
C THR A 146 -11.98 -12.63 11.83
N MET A 147 -11.21 -12.61 10.74
CA MET A 147 -10.35 -11.48 10.36
C MET A 147 -10.59 -10.96 8.94
N ASP A 148 -11.56 -11.47 8.17
CA ASP A 148 -11.94 -10.87 6.88
C ASP A 148 -12.48 -9.45 7.10
N PRO A 149 -11.91 -8.38 6.53
CA PRO A 149 -12.41 -7.02 6.77
C PRO A 149 -13.81 -6.73 6.18
N PHE A 150 -14.31 -7.58 5.28
CA PHE A 150 -15.55 -7.34 4.51
C PHE A 150 -16.55 -8.49 4.57
N GLU A 151 -17.81 -8.19 4.28
CA GLU A 151 -18.91 -9.15 4.09
C GLU A 151 -19.27 -9.28 2.60
N ASP A 152 -19.50 -10.51 2.14
CA ASP A 152 -19.98 -10.77 0.78
C ASP A 152 -21.51 -10.87 0.69
N ASP A 153 -22.17 -11.06 1.84
CA ASP A 153 -23.62 -11.18 1.91
C ASP A 153 -24.28 -9.81 1.63
N PRO A 154 -25.05 -9.67 0.54
CA PRO A 154 -25.63 -8.39 0.14
C PRO A 154 -26.70 -7.89 1.13
N THR A 155 -27.15 -8.73 2.06
CA THR A 155 -28.10 -8.34 3.12
C THR A 155 -27.41 -7.66 4.31
N LYS A 156 -26.08 -7.69 4.36
CA LYS A 156 -25.27 -7.11 5.44
C LYS A 156 -24.56 -5.85 4.99
N TRP A 157 -24.22 -5.01 5.96
CA TRP A 157 -23.26 -3.94 5.74
C TRP A 157 -21.92 -4.53 5.29
N SER A 158 -21.38 -4.02 4.19
CA SER A 158 -20.20 -4.58 3.51
C SER A 158 -18.93 -4.51 4.35
N GLU A 159 -18.83 -3.55 5.28
CA GLU A 159 -17.72 -3.47 6.21
C GLU A 159 -17.99 -4.25 7.48
N ALA A 160 -17.21 -5.29 7.73
CA ALA A 160 -17.43 -6.12 8.91
C ALA A 160 -17.23 -5.35 10.22
N VAL A 161 -18.15 -5.58 11.17
CA VAL A 161 -18.26 -4.77 12.40
C VAL A 161 -17.57 -5.36 13.63
N SER A 162 -17.17 -6.64 13.63
CA SER A 162 -16.47 -7.21 14.79
C SER A 162 -15.07 -6.59 14.95
N GLN A 163 -14.62 -6.39 16.20
CA GLN A 163 -13.34 -5.71 16.48
C GLN A 163 -12.12 -6.28 15.71
N PRO A 164 -11.89 -7.60 15.63
CA PRO A 164 -10.72 -8.11 14.89
C PRO A 164 -10.76 -7.81 13.38
N ARG A 165 -11.96 -7.79 12.79
CA ARG A 165 -12.19 -7.44 11.37
C ARG A 165 -12.03 -5.93 11.14
N GLN A 166 -12.47 -5.09 12.09
CA GLN A 166 -12.19 -3.66 12.06
C GLN A 166 -10.69 -3.36 12.18
N ASP A 167 -9.99 -4.02 13.11
CA ASP A 167 -8.55 -3.85 13.29
C ASP A 167 -7.77 -4.25 12.03
N MET A 168 -8.18 -5.34 11.36
CA MET A 168 -7.67 -5.74 10.06
C MET A 168 -7.94 -4.67 8.99
N ARG A 169 -9.17 -4.13 8.94
CA ARG A 169 -9.52 -3.06 7.99
C ARG A 169 -8.67 -1.81 8.20
N GLY A 170 -8.46 -1.39 9.44
CA GLY A 170 -7.57 -0.27 9.75
C GLY A 170 -6.10 -0.53 9.37
N GLN A 171 -5.65 -1.78 9.43
CA GLN A 171 -4.29 -2.17 9.02
C GLN A 171 -4.09 -2.03 7.51
N ILE A 172 -5.01 -2.58 6.70
CA ILE A 172 -4.92 -2.51 5.23
C ILE A 172 -5.12 -1.10 4.68
N VAL A 173 -5.97 -0.28 5.31
CA VAL A 173 -6.08 1.16 5.01
C VAL A 173 -4.73 1.84 5.25
N GLY A 174 -4.05 1.49 6.34
CA GLY A 174 -2.72 1.99 6.64
C GLY A 174 -1.71 1.69 5.53
N TYR A 175 -1.70 0.47 4.98
CA TYR A 175 -0.82 0.12 3.87
C TYR A 175 -1.11 0.93 2.61
N ALA A 176 -2.39 1.03 2.22
CA ALA A 176 -2.78 1.83 1.07
C ALA A 176 -2.38 3.31 1.25
N ALA A 177 -2.59 3.86 2.44
CA ALA A 177 -2.18 5.22 2.78
C ALA A 177 -0.66 5.41 2.70
N GLN A 178 0.15 4.46 3.18
CA GLN A 178 1.61 4.53 3.03
C GLN A 178 2.04 4.51 1.57
N MET A 179 1.46 3.64 0.75
CA MET A 179 1.78 3.57 -0.68
C MET A 179 1.41 4.88 -1.40
N LEU A 180 0.20 5.41 -1.16
CA LEU A 180 -0.28 6.66 -1.77
C LEU A 180 0.49 7.89 -1.28
N ALA A 181 1.02 7.88 -0.05
CA ALA A 181 1.78 9.00 0.52
C ALA A 181 3.24 9.04 0.03
N GLN A 182 3.82 7.89 -0.32
CA GLN A 182 5.24 7.76 -0.67
C GLN A 182 5.47 7.60 -2.18
N GLN A 183 4.41 7.41 -2.95
CA GLN A 183 4.47 7.23 -4.40
C GLN A 183 3.44 8.13 -5.07
N HIS A 184 3.81 8.70 -6.21
CA HIS A 184 2.89 9.41 -7.09
C HIS A 184 1.94 8.41 -7.78
N ARG A 185 0.80 8.16 -7.13
CA ARG A 185 -0.16 7.14 -7.50
C ARG A 185 -1.56 7.73 -7.49
N THR A 186 -2.33 7.51 -8.55
CA THR A 186 -3.76 7.81 -8.58
C THR A 186 -4.57 6.76 -7.82
N HIS A 187 -4.04 5.54 -7.77
CA HIS A 187 -4.61 4.40 -7.04
C HIS A 187 -3.55 3.34 -6.76
N VAL A 188 -3.87 2.42 -5.83
CA VAL A 188 -3.02 1.28 -5.48
C VAL A 188 -3.85 0.01 -5.32
N PHE A 189 -3.19 -1.13 -5.39
CA PHE A 189 -3.83 -2.42 -5.14
C PHE A 189 -3.21 -3.08 -3.91
N THR A 190 -4.01 -3.86 -3.19
CA THR A 190 -3.56 -4.75 -2.12
C THR A 190 -4.22 -6.13 -2.26
N LEU A 191 -3.56 -7.14 -1.72
CA LEU A 191 -4.03 -8.52 -1.63
C LEU A 191 -4.19 -8.91 -0.15
N ILE A 192 -5.27 -9.59 0.17
CA ILE A 192 -5.45 -10.25 1.46
C ILE A 192 -5.61 -11.74 1.19
N VAL A 193 -4.82 -12.57 1.88
CA VAL A 193 -4.93 -14.02 1.87
C VAL A 193 -5.50 -14.48 3.22
N LEU A 194 -6.66 -15.11 3.19
CA LEU A 194 -7.45 -15.56 4.34
C LEU A 194 -7.55 -17.09 4.32
N GLY A 195 -6.49 -17.79 4.73
CA GLY A 195 -6.43 -19.24 4.64
C GLY A 195 -6.53 -19.72 3.19
N ALA A 196 -7.62 -20.41 2.85
CA ALA A 196 -7.87 -20.93 1.50
C ALA A 196 -8.50 -19.91 0.52
N TRP A 197 -8.64 -18.66 0.97
CA TRP A 197 -9.37 -17.61 0.29
C TRP A 197 -8.53 -16.36 0.10
N ALA A 198 -8.89 -15.51 -0.86
CA ALA A 198 -8.23 -14.22 -1.04
C ALA A 198 -9.19 -13.11 -1.46
N ARG A 199 -8.75 -11.86 -1.32
CA ARG A 199 -9.41 -10.65 -1.82
C ARG A 199 -8.38 -9.71 -2.42
N PHE A 200 -8.70 -9.15 -3.59
CA PHE A 200 -8.01 -7.99 -4.11
C PHE A 200 -8.82 -6.73 -3.80
N ILE A 201 -8.11 -5.65 -3.54
CA ILE A 201 -8.70 -4.35 -3.20
C ILE A 201 -7.98 -3.30 -4.03
N ARG A 202 -8.75 -2.44 -4.70
CA ARG A 202 -8.25 -1.22 -5.34
C ARG A 202 -8.58 -0.03 -4.45
N TRP A 203 -7.59 0.79 -4.15
CA TRP A 203 -7.70 1.98 -3.32
C TRP A 203 -7.40 3.22 -4.14
N ASP A 204 -8.14 4.29 -3.91
CA ASP A 204 -7.74 5.64 -4.32
C ASP A 204 -7.84 6.59 -3.12
N HIS A 205 -7.64 7.89 -3.35
CA HIS A 205 -7.70 8.88 -2.27
C HIS A 205 -9.10 9.04 -1.64
N SER A 206 -10.15 8.54 -2.29
CA SER A 206 -11.53 8.69 -1.84
C SER A 206 -12.09 7.46 -1.15
N GLY A 207 -11.55 6.27 -1.42
CA GLY A 207 -12.15 5.03 -0.95
C GLY A 207 -11.46 3.77 -1.46
N ALA A 208 -12.19 2.66 -1.38
CA ALA A 208 -11.74 1.39 -1.92
C ALA A 208 -12.86 0.60 -2.58
N VAL A 209 -12.51 -0.14 -3.63
CA VAL A 209 -13.36 -1.17 -4.24
C VAL A 209 -12.74 -2.52 -3.94
N PHE A 210 -13.51 -3.46 -3.37
CA PHE A 210 -13.02 -4.78 -3.03
C PHE A 210 -13.71 -5.88 -3.84
N LEU A 211 -12.94 -6.91 -4.17
CA LEU A 211 -13.39 -8.10 -4.87
C LEU A 211 -14.10 -9.05 -3.88
N GLU A 212 -15.10 -9.79 -4.37
CA GLU A 212 -15.68 -10.94 -3.66
C GLU A 212 -14.60 -11.94 -3.18
N ARG A 213 -14.92 -12.81 -2.23
CA ARG A 213 -13.91 -13.74 -1.75
C ARG A 213 -13.66 -14.87 -2.76
N ILE A 214 -12.42 -15.02 -3.22
CA ILE A 214 -12.02 -16.06 -4.18
C ILE A 214 -11.33 -17.25 -3.51
N ARG A 215 -11.78 -18.48 -3.83
CA ARG A 215 -11.23 -19.73 -3.27
C ARG A 215 -10.04 -20.24 -4.09
N TYR A 216 -8.88 -19.65 -3.87
CA TYR A 216 -7.70 -19.92 -4.70
C TYR A 216 -7.05 -21.30 -4.47
N ALA A 217 -7.27 -21.93 -3.31
CA ALA A 217 -6.68 -23.23 -3.01
C ALA A 217 -7.22 -24.37 -3.92
N GLN A 218 -8.39 -24.18 -4.51
CA GLN A 218 -9.00 -25.14 -5.44
C GLN A 218 -8.77 -24.76 -6.90
N CYS A 219 -8.75 -23.45 -7.18
CA CYS A 219 -8.48 -22.92 -8.50
C CYS A 219 -7.70 -21.61 -8.35
N SER A 220 -6.38 -21.69 -8.50
CA SER A 220 -5.49 -20.52 -8.39
C SER A 220 -5.53 -19.62 -9.63
N GLN A 221 -6.34 -19.98 -10.65
CA GLN A 221 -6.43 -19.24 -11.91
C GLN A 221 -6.79 -17.77 -11.69
N GLN A 222 -7.73 -17.43 -10.79
CA GLN A 222 -8.14 -16.05 -10.57
C GLN A 222 -7.04 -15.18 -9.94
N ILE A 223 -6.31 -15.72 -8.95
CA ILE A 223 -5.14 -15.02 -8.36
C ILE A 223 -4.03 -14.89 -9.39
N SER A 224 -3.72 -15.98 -10.09
CA SER A 224 -2.66 -16.01 -11.10
C SER A 224 -2.96 -15.04 -12.24
N GLU A 225 -4.22 -15.00 -12.68
CA GLU A 225 -4.70 -14.09 -13.72
C GLU A 225 -4.65 -12.63 -13.26
N PHE A 226 -5.03 -12.32 -12.02
CA PHE A 226 -4.83 -10.99 -11.47
C PHE A 226 -3.36 -10.59 -11.50
N LEU A 227 -2.49 -11.41 -10.91
CA LEU A 227 -1.06 -11.08 -10.77
C LEU A 227 -0.40 -10.91 -12.13
N TRP A 228 -0.68 -11.81 -13.06
CA TRP A 228 -0.18 -11.74 -14.42
C TRP A 228 -0.69 -10.49 -15.15
N ARG A 229 -1.99 -10.18 -15.06
CA ARG A 229 -2.56 -8.95 -15.63
C ARG A 229 -1.94 -7.70 -15.01
N PHE A 230 -1.75 -7.68 -13.70
CA PHE A 230 -1.18 -6.55 -12.97
C PHE A 230 0.27 -6.28 -13.39
N VAL A 231 1.13 -7.30 -13.46
CA VAL A 231 2.53 -7.09 -13.86
C VAL A 231 2.71 -6.83 -15.34
N LYS A 232 1.74 -7.23 -16.18
CA LYS A 232 1.73 -6.94 -17.62
C LYS A 232 0.94 -5.69 -17.99
N SER A 233 0.25 -5.04 -17.05
CA SER A 233 -0.47 -3.81 -17.31
C SER A 233 0.48 -2.61 -17.39
N SER A 234 0.01 -1.53 -18.01
CA SER A 234 0.80 -0.30 -18.10
C SER A 234 0.99 0.34 -16.73
N ARG A 235 1.97 1.22 -16.57
CA ARG A 235 2.21 1.92 -15.30
C ARG A 235 0.99 2.71 -14.82
N GLN A 236 0.26 3.37 -15.72
CA GLN A 236 -1.00 4.06 -15.39
C GLN A 236 -2.09 3.10 -14.90
N GLN A 237 -2.22 1.91 -15.52
CA GLN A 237 -3.17 0.88 -15.06
C GLN A 237 -2.77 0.26 -13.72
N GLN A 238 -1.46 0.18 -13.44
CA GLN A 238 -1.00 -0.18 -12.11
C GLN A 238 -1.32 0.92 -11.10
N GLY A 239 -1.49 2.17 -11.55
CA GLY A 239 -1.91 3.32 -10.74
C GLY A 239 -0.88 4.44 -10.65
N TYR A 240 0.26 4.36 -11.34
CA TYR A 240 1.23 5.45 -11.39
C TYR A 240 0.67 6.68 -12.11
N ASP A 241 0.89 7.85 -11.50
CA ASP A 241 0.70 9.12 -12.19
C ASP A 241 1.91 9.36 -13.11
N GLU A 242 1.67 9.39 -14.42
CA GLU A 242 2.72 9.62 -15.42
C GLU A 242 2.89 11.08 -15.82
N THR A 243 2.06 11.98 -15.29
CA THR A 243 2.31 13.42 -15.40
C THR A 243 3.53 13.83 -14.57
N ILE A 244 3.92 12.99 -13.61
CA ILE A 244 5.06 13.19 -12.71
C ILE A 244 6.23 12.32 -13.16
N LYS A 245 7.41 12.93 -13.29
CA LYS A 245 8.66 12.24 -13.63
C LYS A 245 9.64 12.34 -12.47
N GLU A 246 10.26 11.22 -12.13
CA GLU A 246 11.33 11.19 -11.14
C GLU A 246 12.50 12.02 -11.66
N ILE A 247 13.01 12.93 -10.83
CA ILE A 247 14.20 13.71 -11.15
C ILE A 247 15.40 12.78 -11.04
N VAL A 248 16.14 12.66 -12.15
CA VAL A 248 17.32 11.79 -12.22
C VAL A 248 18.41 12.41 -11.36
N LYS A 249 19.05 11.59 -10.52
CA LYS A 249 20.19 12.01 -9.71
C LYS A 249 21.26 12.63 -10.62
N ASP A 250 21.88 13.71 -10.14
CA ASP A 250 22.93 14.47 -10.82
C ASP A 250 22.48 15.20 -12.11
N SER A 251 21.17 15.24 -12.41
CA SER A 251 20.63 16.11 -13.47
C SER A 251 20.73 17.59 -13.10
N THR A 252 20.55 18.47 -14.09
CA THR A 252 20.49 19.92 -13.86
C THR A 252 19.44 20.28 -12.81
N GLU A 253 18.23 19.73 -12.93
CA GLU A 253 17.13 19.97 -11.99
C GLU A 253 17.45 19.44 -10.59
N TYR A 254 18.11 18.27 -10.51
CA TYR A 254 18.55 17.71 -9.22
C TYR A 254 19.52 18.64 -8.50
N ASN A 255 20.56 19.10 -9.20
CA ASN A 255 21.57 19.98 -8.63
C ASN A 255 20.99 21.35 -8.23
N LEU A 256 20.04 21.88 -9.01
CA LEU A 256 19.32 23.11 -8.68
C LEU A 256 18.50 22.97 -7.40
N LEU A 257 17.79 21.85 -7.22
CA LEU A 257 17.01 21.59 -6.01
C LEU A 257 17.90 21.42 -4.77
N LEU A 258 19.06 20.77 -4.89
CA LEU A 258 20.01 20.65 -3.78
C LEU A 258 20.58 22.01 -3.38
N ALA A 259 21.02 22.82 -4.35
CA ALA A 259 21.53 24.16 -4.06
C ALA A 259 20.48 25.05 -3.38
N ALA A 260 19.21 24.98 -3.81
CA ALA A 260 18.11 25.71 -3.20
C ALA A 260 17.78 25.25 -1.77
N ARG A 261 17.91 23.94 -1.48
CA ARG A 261 17.77 23.41 -0.12
C ARG A 261 18.87 23.98 0.78
N ASP A 262 20.13 23.87 0.35
CA ASP A 262 21.29 24.25 1.15
C ASP A 262 21.26 25.76 1.47
N ALA A 263 20.87 26.60 0.50
CA ALA A 263 20.72 28.04 0.70
C ALA A 263 19.63 28.43 1.73
N ASN A 264 18.62 27.57 1.95
CA ASN A 264 17.57 27.80 2.94
C ASN A 264 17.94 27.29 4.34
N GLU A 265 18.92 26.39 4.46
CA GLU A 265 19.41 25.89 5.75
C GLU A 265 20.40 26.87 6.41
N GLU A 266 20.97 27.81 5.64
CA GLU A 266 21.93 28.82 6.12
C GLU A 266 21.29 30.13 6.65
N GLN A 267 19.95 30.26 6.67
CA GLN A 267 19.21 31.50 7.07
C GLN A 267 18.52 31.45 8.44
#